data_AF-A0AAI8W1B8-F1
#
_entry.id   AF-A0AAI8W1B8-F1
#
_cell.length_a   1.000
_cell.length_b   1.000
_cell.length_c   1.000
_cell.angle_alpha   90.00
_cell.angle_beta   90.00
_cell.angle_gamma   90.00
#
_symmetry.space_group_name_H-M   'P 1'
#
loop_
_entity.id
_entity.type
_entity.pdbx_description
1 polymer ?
#
loop_
_entity_poly.entity_id
_entity_poly.type
_entity_poly.pdbx_seq_one_letter_code
_entity_poly.pdbx_strand_id
1 'polypeptide(L)'
;MAENDPCLTGIPAELFEDIAERLPTKSLKALRLTNRECASKVLRNYTQALFTRRAYYVSIEESLKHAIEVAEHPVFGSAVKTMYFLVDQVMGPADVRHPCFEGDGIFIEQNKAFKEHVSFQQRDGDFKLLAELFAILKKRHAKPERVEVVDRATARVCPPSEAAGLHMKPPVSHAKDASRAFFAVVQAIDDSGLEVPTFGGYGLDWSLPLSKIDLNGPGMSAFNSLLTTVQSLHLSFDDFIHTPEDKSSFEKTLSSAPVLKDLRVAGDARWAGRPSDFSIAPWLRSRTINVLLHEKFTSLECLSIKDACLDGKSLIAFAKQHKLLALRRVNLRNVALTDLTGNNVDACARAALMKWMPVSGKYTLVREKRHT
;
A
#
# COMPACT_ATOMS: atom_id res chain seq x y z
N MET A 1 -32.45 -27.84 43.23
CA MET A 1 -31.74 -26.74 42.56
C MET A 1 -30.90 -27.40 41.49
N ALA A 2 -31.25 -27.24 40.21
CA ALA A 2 -30.45 -27.80 39.14
C ALA A 2 -29.15 -26.99 39.08
N GLU A 3 -28.01 -27.66 39.25
CA GLU A 3 -26.70 -27.08 38.94
C GLU A 3 -26.73 -26.68 37.47
N ASN A 4 -26.57 -25.40 37.18
CA ASN A 4 -26.43 -24.94 35.82
C ASN A 4 -25.09 -25.45 35.30
N ASP A 5 -25.15 -26.47 34.43
CA ASP A 5 -23.99 -26.92 33.68
C ASP A 5 -23.33 -25.71 32.99
N PRO A 6 -22.00 -25.58 33.07
CA PRO A 6 -21.30 -24.45 32.48
C PRO A 6 -21.49 -24.45 30.97
N CYS A 7 -22.30 -23.52 30.47
CA CYS A 7 -22.56 -23.33 29.05
C CYS A 7 -21.92 -22.02 28.55
N LEU A 8 -21.41 -22.03 27.31
CA LEU A 8 -20.86 -20.84 26.65
C LEU A 8 -21.86 -19.66 26.58
N THR A 9 -23.16 -19.95 26.56
CA THR A 9 -24.21 -18.92 26.59
C THR A 9 -24.33 -18.27 27.97
N GLY A 10 -23.97 -18.96 29.05
CA GLY A 10 -23.98 -18.42 30.41
C GLY A 10 -22.84 -17.44 30.71
N ILE A 11 -21.85 -17.34 29.82
CA ILE A 11 -20.73 -16.40 29.99
C ILE A 11 -21.22 -14.97 29.72
N PRO A 12 -20.94 -14.00 30.62
CA PRO A 12 -21.20 -12.58 30.39
C PRO A 12 -20.58 -12.08 29.07
N ALA A 13 -21.24 -11.13 28.42
CA ALA A 13 -20.80 -10.63 27.11
C ALA A 13 -19.37 -10.07 27.15
N GLU A 14 -19.01 -9.39 28.24
CA GLU A 14 -17.69 -8.78 28.44
C GLU A 14 -16.58 -9.84 28.46
N LEU A 15 -16.76 -10.91 29.24
CA LEU A 15 -15.80 -12.02 29.30
C LEU A 15 -15.73 -12.77 27.97
N PHE A 16 -16.85 -12.89 27.26
CA PHE A 16 -16.91 -13.54 25.96
C PHE A 16 -16.18 -12.72 24.89
N GLU A 17 -16.31 -11.40 24.92
CA GLU A 17 -15.56 -10.47 24.07
C GLU A 17 -14.06 -10.53 24.37
N ASP A 18 -13.65 -10.55 25.65
CA ASP A 18 -12.24 -10.69 26.06
C ASP A 18 -11.61 -12.00 25.55
N ILE A 19 -12.37 -13.10 25.60
CA ILE A 19 -11.95 -14.37 25.02
C ILE A 19 -11.82 -14.23 23.50
N ALA A 20 -12.85 -13.68 22.84
CA ALA A 20 -12.88 -13.53 21.39
C ALA A 20 -11.73 -12.65 20.85
N GLU A 21 -11.31 -11.61 21.57
CA GLU A 21 -10.18 -10.75 21.17
C GLU A 21 -8.85 -11.54 21.10
N ARG A 22 -8.70 -12.58 21.92
CA ARG A 22 -7.48 -13.41 22.00
C ARG A 22 -7.52 -14.64 21.10
N LEU A 23 -8.68 -14.95 20.51
CA LEU A 23 -8.83 -16.11 19.65
C LEU A 23 -8.24 -15.87 18.26
N PRO A 24 -7.61 -16.88 17.63
CA PRO A 24 -7.26 -16.79 16.23
C PRO A 24 -8.52 -16.70 15.37
N THR A 25 -8.40 -16.09 14.20
CA THR A 25 -9.50 -15.82 13.26
C THR A 25 -10.32 -17.08 12.89
N LYS A 26 -9.67 -18.25 12.78
CA LYS A 26 -10.34 -19.52 12.53
C LYS A 26 -11.27 -19.92 13.67
N SER A 27 -10.84 -19.72 14.92
CA SER A 27 -11.66 -20.00 16.10
C SER A 27 -12.81 -19.01 16.25
N LEU A 28 -12.62 -17.74 15.88
CA LEU A 28 -13.71 -16.75 15.83
C LEU A 28 -14.86 -17.17 14.90
N LYS A 29 -14.54 -17.76 13.73
CA LYS A 29 -15.56 -18.33 12.84
C LYS A 29 -16.29 -19.51 13.44
N ALA A 30 -15.55 -20.47 13.99
CA ALA A 30 -16.15 -21.64 14.63
C ALA A 30 -17.08 -21.23 15.78
N LEU A 31 -16.64 -20.27 16.60
CA LEU A 31 -17.42 -19.74 17.71
C LEU A 31 -18.68 -19.03 17.22
N ARG A 32 -18.59 -18.23 16.14
CA ARG A 32 -19.75 -17.61 15.49
C ARG A 32 -20.75 -18.63 14.95
N LEU A 33 -20.29 -19.77 14.43
CA LEU A 33 -21.14 -20.82 13.88
C LEU A 33 -21.76 -21.73 14.94
N THR A 34 -21.36 -21.63 16.21
CA THR A 34 -21.82 -22.53 17.27
C THR A 34 -23.31 -22.34 17.58
N ASN A 35 -23.75 -21.10 17.79
CA ASN A 35 -25.17 -20.74 17.94
C ASN A 35 -25.37 -19.23 17.75
N ARG A 36 -26.63 -18.77 17.69
CA ARG A 36 -27.00 -17.37 17.45
C ARG A 36 -26.50 -16.41 18.54
N GLU A 37 -26.48 -16.84 19.80
CA GLU A 37 -26.06 -16.01 20.93
C GLU A 37 -24.55 -15.79 20.93
N CYS A 38 -23.77 -16.86 20.75
CA CYS A 38 -22.33 -16.78 20.51
C CYS A 38 -22.03 -15.87 19.31
N ALA A 39 -22.78 -16.00 18.22
CA ALA A 39 -22.64 -15.15 17.04
C ALA A 39 -22.83 -13.67 17.35
N SER A 40 -23.84 -13.31 18.15
CA SER A 40 -24.04 -11.92 18.58
C SER A 40 -22.91 -11.42 19.48
N LYS A 41 -22.43 -12.25 20.42
CA LYS A 41 -21.37 -11.87 21.36
C LYS A 41 -20.00 -11.70 20.68
N VAL A 42 -19.69 -12.48 19.64
CA VAL A 42 -18.42 -12.28 18.89
C VAL A 42 -18.52 -11.28 17.74
N LEU A 43 -19.71 -10.77 17.39
CA LEU A 43 -19.91 -10.04 16.12
C LEU A 43 -18.93 -8.87 15.95
N ARG A 44 -18.68 -8.09 17.02
CA ARG A 44 -17.75 -6.96 16.98
C ARG A 44 -16.33 -7.42 16.67
N ASN A 45 -15.79 -8.33 17.47
CA ASN A 45 -14.42 -8.82 17.34
C ASN A 45 -14.22 -9.59 16.03
N TYR A 46 -15.23 -10.35 15.61
CA TYR A 46 -15.27 -11.00 14.30
C TYR A 46 -15.17 -9.98 13.16
N THR A 47 -16.00 -8.94 13.21
CA THR A 47 -16.04 -7.88 12.19
C THR A 47 -14.70 -7.14 12.13
N GLN A 48 -14.14 -6.78 13.28
CA GLN A 48 -12.85 -6.09 13.37
C GLN A 48 -11.69 -6.96 12.85
N ALA A 49 -11.68 -8.25 13.21
CA ALA A 49 -10.59 -9.15 12.80
C ALA A 49 -10.62 -9.49 11.31
N LEU A 50 -11.80 -9.55 10.68
CA LEU A 50 -11.96 -10.09 9.32
C LEU A 50 -12.31 -9.07 8.24
N PHE A 51 -12.90 -7.93 8.60
CA PHE A 51 -13.45 -6.98 7.65
C PHE A 51 -12.80 -5.60 7.70
N THR A 52 -12.09 -5.25 8.78
CA THR A 52 -11.38 -3.95 8.84
C THR A 52 -10.36 -3.78 7.72
N ARG A 53 -9.68 -4.86 7.32
CA ARG A 53 -8.71 -4.87 6.23
C ARG A 53 -9.07 -5.98 5.26
N ARG A 54 -9.21 -5.64 3.98
CA ARG A 54 -9.57 -6.60 2.93
C ARG A 54 -8.64 -6.46 1.73
N ALA A 55 -8.31 -7.59 1.13
CA ALA A 55 -7.51 -7.66 -0.09
C ALA A 55 -8.33 -8.31 -1.20
N TYR A 56 -8.25 -7.76 -2.41
CA TYR A 56 -8.99 -8.21 -3.58
C TYR A 56 -8.04 -8.28 -4.77
N TYR A 57 -8.09 -9.35 -5.55
CA TYR A 57 -7.33 -9.45 -6.79
C TYR A 57 -8.04 -8.68 -7.89
N VAL A 58 -7.32 -7.75 -8.51
CA VAL A 58 -7.89 -6.90 -9.57
C VAL A 58 -8.11 -7.70 -10.86
N SER A 59 -7.34 -8.76 -11.08
CA SER A 59 -7.40 -9.62 -12.27
C SER A 59 -8.37 -10.80 -12.15
N ILE A 60 -9.11 -10.95 -11.04
CA ILE A 60 -10.04 -12.05 -10.81
C ILE A 60 -11.45 -11.47 -10.63
N GLU A 61 -12.32 -11.72 -11.60
CA GLU A 61 -13.70 -11.22 -11.63
C GLU A 61 -14.48 -11.58 -10.36
N GLU A 62 -14.37 -12.84 -9.91
CA GLU A 62 -15.01 -13.35 -8.69
C GLU A 62 -14.49 -12.63 -7.44
N SER A 63 -13.22 -12.20 -7.43
CA SER A 63 -12.67 -11.43 -6.32
C SER A 63 -13.28 -10.05 -6.23
N LEU A 64 -13.60 -9.41 -7.36
CA LEU A 64 -14.25 -8.10 -7.40
C LEU A 64 -15.74 -8.21 -7.09
N LYS A 65 -16.42 -9.25 -7.59
CA LYS A 65 -17.81 -9.57 -7.20
C LYS A 65 -17.94 -9.79 -5.69
N HIS A 66 -17.03 -10.54 -5.09
CA HIS A 66 -17.01 -10.71 -3.64
C HIS A 66 -16.76 -9.39 -2.90
N ALA A 67 -15.91 -8.52 -3.44
CA ALA A 67 -15.71 -7.18 -2.88
C ALA A 67 -17.01 -6.37 -2.87
N ILE A 68 -17.79 -6.47 -3.95
CA ILE A 68 -19.12 -5.85 -4.07
C ILE A 68 -20.07 -6.44 -3.02
N GLU A 69 -20.17 -7.77 -2.92
CA GLU A 69 -21.04 -8.42 -1.93
C GLU A 69 -20.72 -7.98 -0.48
N VAL A 70 -19.43 -7.89 -0.14
CA VAL A 70 -18.98 -7.38 1.15
C VAL A 70 -19.36 -5.91 1.32
N ALA A 71 -19.18 -5.07 0.30
CA ALA A 71 -19.53 -3.65 0.34
C ALA A 71 -21.05 -3.41 0.47
N GLU A 72 -21.87 -4.28 -0.12
CA GLU A 72 -23.33 -4.22 -0.02
C GLU A 72 -23.85 -4.63 1.35
N HIS A 73 -23.10 -5.47 2.07
CA HIS A 73 -23.53 -6.00 3.36
C HIS A 73 -23.64 -4.88 4.42
N PRO A 74 -24.78 -4.74 5.11
CA PRO A 74 -25.05 -3.60 6.01
C PRO A 74 -24.07 -3.49 7.19
N VAL A 75 -23.68 -4.63 7.76
CA VAL A 75 -22.70 -4.68 8.88
C VAL A 75 -21.26 -4.64 8.36
N PHE A 76 -20.87 -5.59 7.50
CA PHE A 76 -19.47 -5.77 7.10
C PHE A 76 -18.95 -4.71 6.12
N GLY A 77 -19.78 -4.19 5.22
CA GLY A 77 -19.35 -3.17 4.26
C GLY A 77 -18.87 -1.88 4.94
N SER A 78 -19.57 -1.44 5.99
CA SER A 78 -19.19 -0.26 6.78
C SER A 78 -17.94 -0.48 7.65
N ALA A 79 -17.60 -1.74 7.93
CA ALA A 79 -16.43 -2.10 8.72
C ALA A 79 -15.13 -2.04 7.92
N VAL A 80 -15.18 -2.05 6.59
CA VAL A 80 -13.99 -1.99 5.72
C VAL A 80 -13.33 -0.61 5.83
N LYS A 81 -12.15 -0.57 6.46
CA LYS A 81 -11.33 0.64 6.61
C LYS A 81 -10.17 0.69 5.65
N THR A 82 -9.62 -0.47 5.29
CA THR A 82 -8.47 -0.57 4.38
C THR A 82 -8.75 -1.58 3.30
N MET A 83 -8.58 -1.17 2.05
CA MET A 83 -8.71 -2.02 0.88
C MET A 83 -7.36 -2.13 0.17
N TYR A 84 -6.95 -3.37 -0.09
CA TYR A 84 -5.77 -3.69 -0.87
C TYR A 84 -6.21 -4.29 -2.21
N PHE A 85 -5.74 -3.71 -3.30
CA PHE A 85 -5.97 -4.21 -4.65
C PHE A 85 -4.70 -4.89 -5.14
N LEU A 86 -4.75 -6.22 -5.19
CA LEU A 86 -3.61 -7.05 -5.55
C LEU A 86 -3.46 -7.13 -7.06
N VAL A 87 -2.28 -6.79 -7.55
CA VAL A 87 -1.92 -6.80 -8.98
C VAL A 87 -1.14 -8.05 -9.40
N ASP A 88 -0.76 -8.89 -8.44
CA ASP A 88 -0.04 -10.12 -8.71
C ASP A 88 -0.95 -11.23 -9.22
N GLN A 89 -0.37 -12.11 -10.03
CA GLN A 89 -1.01 -13.36 -10.40
C GLN A 89 -0.86 -14.40 -9.28
N VAL A 90 -1.91 -15.22 -9.09
CA VAL A 90 -1.86 -16.36 -8.18
C VAL A 90 -1.03 -17.46 -8.84
N MET A 91 0.16 -17.75 -8.31
CA MET A 91 1.17 -18.59 -8.96
C MET A 91 1.22 -20.04 -8.43
N GLY A 92 0.25 -20.46 -7.60
CA GLY A 92 0.14 -21.86 -7.16
C GLY A 92 -1.02 -22.16 -6.21
N PRO A 93 -1.39 -23.44 -6.00
CA PRO A 93 -2.36 -23.85 -4.98
C PRO A 93 -1.92 -23.51 -3.54
N ALA A 94 -0.61 -23.42 -3.31
CA ALA A 94 -0.04 -22.97 -2.03
C ALA A 94 -0.28 -21.47 -1.79
N ASP A 95 -0.48 -20.69 -2.86
CA ASP A 95 -0.70 -19.24 -2.79
C ASP A 95 -2.12 -18.86 -2.36
N VAL A 96 -3.05 -19.80 -2.45
CA VAL A 96 -4.47 -19.62 -2.10
C VAL A 96 -4.66 -19.53 -0.58
N ARG A 97 -3.74 -20.07 0.23
CA ARG A 97 -3.83 -20.19 1.71
C ARG A 97 -3.52 -18.92 2.51
N HIS A 98 -3.76 -17.72 1.95
CA HIS A 98 -3.40 -16.50 2.68
C HIS A 98 -4.54 -16.09 3.66
N PRO A 99 -4.24 -15.75 4.93
CA PRO A 99 -5.24 -15.58 6.00
C PRO A 99 -6.24 -14.42 5.82
N CYS A 100 -5.96 -13.41 4.98
CA CYS A 100 -7.00 -12.46 4.58
C CYS A 100 -8.06 -13.05 3.62
N PHE A 101 -7.87 -14.29 3.16
CA PHE A 101 -8.79 -15.07 2.33
C PHE A 101 -9.29 -16.35 3.02
N GLU A 102 -8.64 -16.78 4.11
CA GLU A 102 -9.18 -17.82 4.96
C GLU A 102 -10.46 -17.27 5.59
N GLY A 103 -11.62 -17.54 5.00
CA GLY A 103 -12.90 -17.17 5.58
C GLY A 103 -14.10 -17.24 4.67
N ASP A 104 -13.88 -17.04 3.38
CA ASP A 104 -14.95 -17.01 2.39
C ASP A 104 -14.65 -18.13 1.38
N GLY A 105 -15.64 -18.94 0.98
CA GLY A 105 -15.50 -20.14 0.12
C GLY A 105 -14.85 -19.93 -1.27
N ILE A 106 -14.29 -18.76 -1.52
CA ILE A 106 -13.48 -18.33 -2.68
C ILE A 106 -12.30 -19.29 -2.97
N PHE A 107 -11.89 -20.05 -1.95
CA PHE A 107 -10.83 -21.06 -2.04
C PHE A 107 -11.05 -22.12 -3.14
N ILE A 108 -12.30 -22.46 -3.44
CA ILE A 108 -12.65 -23.52 -4.39
C ILE A 108 -12.65 -22.98 -5.83
N GLU A 109 -13.08 -21.73 -6.05
CA GLU A 109 -13.08 -21.10 -7.38
C GLU A 109 -11.71 -20.57 -7.80
N GLN A 110 -10.88 -20.13 -6.85
CA GLN A 110 -9.50 -19.68 -7.14
C GLN A 110 -8.64 -20.80 -7.74
N ASN A 111 -8.90 -22.08 -7.43
CA ASN A 111 -8.23 -23.22 -8.07
C ASN A 111 -8.69 -23.45 -9.53
N LYS A 112 -9.87 -22.97 -9.91
CA LYS A 112 -10.36 -23.01 -11.30
C LYS A 112 -9.78 -21.84 -12.09
N ALA A 113 -9.80 -20.63 -11.53
CA ALA A 113 -9.12 -19.45 -12.08
C ALA A 113 -7.59 -19.66 -12.20
N PHE A 114 -6.99 -20.47 -11.32
CA PHE A 114 -5.57 -20.84 -11.40
C PHE A 114 -5.17 -21.51 -12.73
N LYS A 115 -6.07 -22.26 -13.38
CA LYS A 115 -5.79 -22.93 -14.67
C LYS A 115 -5.85 -21.99 -15.88
N GLU A 116 -6.53 -20.86 -15.73
CA GLU A 116 -6.65 -19.83 -16.76
C GLU A 116 -5.79 -18.66 -16.29
N HIS A 117 -4.53 -18.57 -16.74
CA HIS A 117 -3.69 -17.42 -16.45
C HIS A 117 -4.34 -16.14 -16.99
N VAL A 118 -5.15 -15.48 -16.17
CA VAL A 118 -5.78 -14.21 -16.49
C VAL A 118 -4.84 -13.11 -16.02
N SER A 119 -4.00 -12.60 -16.93
CA SER A 119 -3.46 -11.26 -16.76
C SER A 119 -4.62 -10.27 -16.67
N PHE A 120 -4.39 -9.11 -16.04
CA PHE A 120 -5.36 -8.02 -16.09
C PHE A 120 -5.50 -7.57 -17.56
N GLN A 121 -6.41 -8.21 -18.29
CA GLN A 121 -6.55 -8.08 -19.74
C GLN A 121 -7.35 -6.84 -20.13
N GLN A 122 -7.70 -5.97 -19.18
CA GLN A 122 -8.59 -4.85 -19.41
C GLN A 122 -9.90 -5.33 -20.05
N ARG A 123 -10.49 -6.41 -19.53
CA ARG A 123 -11.84 -6.76 -19.95
C ARG A 123 -12.72 -5.61 -19.48
N ASP A 124 -13.61 -5.11 -20.35
CA ASP A 124 -14.56 -4.06 -19.98
C ASP A 124 -15.34 -4.40 -18.68
N GLY A 125 -15.46 -5.70 -18.37
CA GLY A 125 -15.99 -6.21 -17.10
C GLY A 125 -15.22 -5.76 -15.86
N ASP A 126 -13.88 -5.76 -15.85
CA ASP A 126 -13.09 -5.47 -14.65
C ASP A 126 -13.26 -3.99 -14.22
N PHE A 127 -13.21 -3.07 -15.19
CA PHE A 127 -13.45 -1.65 -14.96
C PHE A 127 -14.87 -1.40 -14.45
N LYS A 128 -15.86 -2.08 -15.03
CA LYS A 128 -17.25 -1.97 -14.60
C LYS A 128 -17.43 -2.44 -13.16
N LEU A 129 -16.79 -3.54 -12.76
CA LEU A 129 -16.88 -4.05 -11.39
C LEU A 129 -16.17 -3.13 -10.38
N LEU A 130 -15.02 -2.56 -10.73
CA LEU A 130 -14.36 -1.56 -9.89
C LEU A 130 -15.24 -0.30 -9.71
N ALA A 131 -15.79 0.22 -10.81
CA ALA A 131 -16.70 1.36 -10.77
C ALA A 131 -17.94 1.07 -9.91
N GLU A 132 -18.54 -0.11 -10.07
CA GLU A 132 -19.68 -0.56 -9.27
C GLU A 132 -19.33 -0.66 -7.77
N LEU A 133 -18.18 -1.28 -7.44
CA LEU A 133 -17.69 -1.39 -6.07
C LEU A 133 -17.59 -0.02 -5.38
N PHE A 134 -16.90 0.95 -6.02
CA PHE A 134 -16.73 2.28 -5.42
C PHE A 134 -18.02 3.10 -5.39
N ALA A 135 -18.90 2.94 -6.39
CA ALA A 135 -20.23 3.54 -6.37
C ALA A 135 -21.10 3.00 -5.20
N ILE A 136 -21.03 1.71 -4.92
CA ILE A 136 -21.72 1.09 -3.77
C ILE A 136 -21.16 1.62 -2.45
N LEU A 137 -19.83 1.69 -2.31
CA LEU A 137 -19.19 2.27 -1.13
C LEU A 137 -19.64 3.73 -0.91
N LYS A 138 -19.68 4.54 -1.96
CA LYS A 138 -20.18 5.91 -1.90
C LYS A 138 -21.65 5.97 -1.49
N LYS A 139 -22.52 5.18 -2.13
CA LYS A 139 -23.96 5.10 -1.86
C LYS A 139 -24.26 4.67 -0.42
N ARG A 140 -23.44 3.80 0.15
CA ARG A 140 -23.55 3.33 1.54
C ARG A 140 -22.90 4.27 2.55
N HIS A 141 -22.34 5.39 2.11
CA HIS A 141 -21.55 6.31 2.94
C HIS A 141 -20.41 5.59 3.67
N ALA A 142 -19.84 4.55 3.05
CA ALA A 142 -18.64 3.91 3.56
C ALA A 142 -17.50 4.93 3.55
N LYS A 143 -16.63 4.84 4.56
CA LYS A 143 -15.48 5.73 4.73
C LYS A 143 -14.22 4.89 4.81
N PRO A 144 -13.76 4.31 3.68
CA PRO A 144 -12.46 3.67 3.66
C PRO A 144 -11.41 4.74 3.99
N GLU A 145 -10.61 4.46 5.00
CA GLU A 145 -9.53 5.36 5.42
C GLU A 145 -8.33 5.22 4.48
N ARG A 146 -8.22 4.07 3.81
CA ARG A 146 -7.07 3.70 2.99
C ARG A 146 -7.44 2.78 1.83
N VAL A 147 -6.95 3.12 0.64
CA VAL A 147 -6.96 2.25 -0.54
C VAL A 147 -5.55 2.16 -1.09
N GLU A 148 -5.03 0.94 -1.26
CA GLU A 148 -3.68 0.71 -1.76
C GLU A 148 -3.69 -0.34 -2.88
N VAL A 149 -2.96 -0.07 -3.96
CA VAL A 149 -2.71 -1.03 -5.04
C VAL A 149 -1.34 -1.64 -4.81
N VAL A 150 -1.28 -2.94 -4.56
CA VAL A 150 -0.07 -3.57 -4.03
C VAL A 150 0.22 -4.91 -4.67
N ASP A 151 1.48 -5.32 -4.65
CA ASP A 151 1.80 -6.74 -4.82
C ASP A 151 1.51 -7.52 -3.52
N ARG A 152 1.31 -8.83 -3.65
CA ARG A 152 1.02 -9.75 -2.55
C ARG A 152 2.19 -9.85 -1.58
N ALA A 153 3.41 -9.79 -2.09
CA ALA A 153 4.61 -9.86 -1.26
C ALA A 153 4.67 -8.70 -0.26
N THR A 154 4.17 -7.52 -0.64
CA THR A 154 4.10 -6.34 0.21
C THR A 154 2.78 -6.23 0.97
N ALA A 155 1.71 -6.90 0.52
CA ALA A 155 0.44 -7.02 1.24
C ALA A 155 0.53 -7.86 2.54
N ARG A 156 1.71 -8.44 2.86
CA ARG A 156 2.01 -9.17 4.12
C ARG A 156 1.80 -8.36 5.42
N VAL A 157 1.20 -7.18 5.34
CA VAL A 157 0.65 -6.39 6.47
C VAL A 157 -0.72 -6.93 6.94
N CYS A 158 -1.33 -7.87 6.22
CA CYS A 158 -2.31 -8.78 6.79
C CYS A 158 -1.59 -9.79 7.70
N PRO A 159 -2.15 -10.16 8.88
CA PRO A 159 -1.42 -10.88 9.93
C PRO A 159 -0.67 -12.09 9.34
N PRO A 160 0.63 -12.24 9.65
CA PRO A 160 1.47 -13.23 9.01
C PRO A 160 0.94 -14.62 9.35
N SER A 161 0.45 -15.36 8.35
CA SER A 161 0.47 -16.81 8.47
C SER A 161 1.92 -17.27 8.37
N GLU A 162 2.30 -18.20 9.23
CA GLU A 162 3.65 -18.78 9.37
C GLU A 162 4.16 -19.51 8.11
N ALA A 163 3.45 -19.44 6.97
CA ALA A 163 3.69 -20.28 5.80
C ALA A 163 4.64 -19.69 4.73
N ALA A 164 5.15 -18.47 4.87
CA ALA A 164 5.77 -17.78 3.73
C ALA A 164 7.32 -17.83 3.67
N GLY A 165 7.87 -19.04 3.61
CA GLY A 165 9.28 -19.33 3.28
C GLY A 165 9.56 -19.58 1.79
N LEU A 166 8.58 -19.40 0.90
CA LEU A 166 8.74 -19.67 -0.53
C LEU A 166 9.18 -18.40 -1.26
N HIS A 167 10.41 -18.44 -1.78
CA HIS A 167 10.96 -17.46 -2.71
C HIS A 167 10.24 -17.55 -4.04
N MET A 168 9.31 -16.64 -4.28
CA MET A 168 8.68 -16.48 -5.59
C MET A 168 9.43 -15.39 -6.35
N LYS A 169 9.82 -15.68 -7.59
CA LYS A 169 10.34 -14.66 -8.50
C LYS A 169 9.13 -14.02 -9.20
N PRO A 170 9.01 -12.68 -9.20
CA PRO A 170 8.02 -12.00 -10.04
C PRO A 170 8.36 -12.28 -11.52
N PRO A 171 7.39 -12.62 -12.37
CA PRO A 171 7.64 -12.66 -13.80
C PRO A 171 7.90 -11.24 -14.34
N VAL A 172 8.87 -11.11 -15.23
CA VAL A 172 9.44 -9.83 -15.71
C VAL A 172 8.44 -9.00 -16.56
N SER A 173 7.29 -9.56 -16.94
CA SER A 173 6.31 -8.94 -17.85
C SER A 173 5.23 -8.06 -17.19
N HIS A 174 5.18 -7.92 -15.87
CA HIS A 174 3.97 -7.42 -15.18
C HIS A 174 3.89 -5.93 -14.86
N ALA A 175 4.96 -5.14 -15.04
CA ALA A 175 4.92 -3.72 -14.70
C ALA A 175 3.81 -2.94 -15.43
N LYS A 176 3.54 -3.30 -16.70
CA LYS A 176 2.45 -2.67 -17.48
C LYS A 176 1.07 -3.01 -16.92
N ASP A 177 0.84 -4.26 -16.53
CA ASP A 177 -0.45 -4.71 -16.00
C ASP A 177 -0.71 -4.09 -14.62
N ALA A 178 0.30 -4.04 -13.75
CA ALA A 178 0.21 -3.39 -12.45
C ALA A 178 -0.10 -1.88 -12.56
N SER A 179 0.52 -1.20 -13.53
CA SER A 179 0.22 0.21 -13.83
C SER A 179 -1.22 0.39 -14.29
N ARG A 180 -1.68 -0.48 -15.19
CA ARG A 180 -3.06 -0.44 -15.70
C ARG A 180 -4.07 -0.68 -14.58
N ALA A 181 -3.83 -1.67 -13.73
CA ALA A 181 -4.66 -1.93 -12.57
C ALA A 181 -4.66 -0.74 -11.60
N PHE A 182 -3.51 -0.10 -11.38
CA PHE A 182 -3.40 1.13 -10.59
C PHE A 182 -4.32 2.23 -11.13
N PHE A 183 -4.22 2.56 -12.42
CA PHE A 183 -5.07 3.59 -13.02
C PHE A 183 -6.53 3.18 -13.11
N ALA A 184 -6.85 1.90 -13.25
CA ALA A 184 -8.23 1.42 -13.20
C ALA A 184 -8.86 1.69 -11.83
N VAL A 185 -8.12 1.42 -10.74
CA VAL A 185 -8.57 1.72 -9.38
C VAL A 185 -8.69 3.22 -9.15
N VAL A 186 -7.71 4.01 -9.59
CA VAL A 186 -7.76 5.49 -9.50
C VAL A 186 -8.97 6.05 -10.23
N GLN A 187 -9.20 5.63 -11.48
CA GLN A 187 -10.33 6.07 -12.29
C GLN A 187 -11.65 5.72 -11.62
N ALA A 188 -11.79 4.50 -11.10
CA ALA A 188 -13.02 4.07 -10.43
C ALA A 188 -13.29 4.85 -9.13
N ILE A 189 -12.25 5.25 -8.39
CA ILE A 189 -12.41 6.14 -7.22
C ILE A 189 -12.89 7.52 -7.67
N ASP A 190 -12.23 8.10 -8.68
CA ASP A 190 -12.56 9.43 -9.21
C ASP A 190 -14.00 9.48 -9.74
N ASP A 191 -14.38 8.53 -10.60
CA ASP A 191 -15.73 8.42 -11.17
C ASP A 191 -16.82 8.29 -10.10
N SER A 192 -16.51 7.62 -8.97
CA SER A 192 -17.44 7.45 -7.86
C SER A 192 -17.56 8.69 -6.96
N GLY A 193 -16.61 9.61 -7.03
CA GLY A 193 -16.46 10.73 -6.08
C GLY A 193 -16.27 10.27 -4.63
N LEU A 194 -15.75 9.06 -4.40
CA LEU A 194 -15.46 8.55 -3.07
C LEU A 194 -14.19 9.22 -2.52
N GLU A 195 -14.31 9.81 -1.34
CA GLU A 195 -13.17 10.41 -0.65
C GLU A 195 -12.32 9.32 0.00
N VAL A 196 -11.04 9.27 -0.38
CA VAL A 196 -10.07 8.31 0.15
C VAL A 196 -8.90 9.09 0.76
N PRO A 197 -8.85 9.25 2.10
CA PRO A 197 -7.83 10.09 2.74
C PRO A 197 -6.40 9.58 2.53
N THR A 198 -6.23 8.25 2.47
CA THR A 198 -4.93 7.62 2.21
C THR A 198 -4.98 6.79 0.94
N PHE A 199 -4.16 7.14 -0.04
CA PHE A 199 -4.03 6.38 -1.27
C PHE A 199 -2.59 5.93 -1.49
N GLY A 200 -2.39 4.76 -2.09
CA GLY A 200 -1.05 4.32 -2.41
C GLY A 200 -0.93 3.26 -3.50
N GLY A 201 0.27 3.18 -4.06
CA GLY A 201 0.70 2.15 -5.00
C GLY A 201 2.11 1.69 -4.64
N TYR A 202 2.26 0.46 -4.16
CA TYR A 202 3.58 -0.06 -3.80
C TYR A 202 3.73 -1.56 -4.10
N GLY A 203 4.89 -1.93 -4.63
CA GLY A 203 5.35 -3.31 -4.71
C GLY A 203 6.83 -3.41 -4.38
N LEU A 204 7.26 -4.58 -3.93
CA LEU A 204 8.67 -4.99 -3.91
C LEU A 204 9.18 -5.20 -5.34
N ASP A 205 8.31 -5.67 -6.23
CA ASP A 205 8.67 -6.14 -7.56
C ASP A 205 8.15 -5.25 -8.69
N TRP A 206 7.36 -4.23 -8.35
CA TRP A 206 6.92 -3.22 -9.30
C TRP A 206 6.83 -1.84 -8.63
N SER A 207 6.97 -0.84 -9.47
CA SER A 207 6.77 0.55 -9.14
C SER A 207 5.81 1.19 -10.11
N LEU A 208 5.24 2.33 -9.76
CA LEU A 208 4.52 3.15 -10.72
C LEU A 208 5.49 3.64 -11.82
N PRO A 209 5.44 3.11 -13.06
CA PRO A 209 6.38 3.47 -14.10
C PRO A 209 5.88 4.73 -14.78
N LEU A 210 6.09 5.88 -14.14
CA LEU A 210 5.63 7.20 -14.60
C LEU A 210 5.95 7.47 -16.07
N SER A 211 7.11 7.02 -16.55
CA SER A 211 7.53 7.17 -17.96
C SER A 211 6.79 6.28 -18.96
N LYS A 212 6.04 5.28 -18.51
CA LYS A 212 5.22 4.39 -19.36
C LYS A 212 3.74 4.72 -19.28
N ILE A 213 3.38 5.68 -18.44
CA ILE A 213 2.01 6.12 -18.26
C ILE A 213 1.77 7.22 -19.28
N ASP A 214 0.66 7.12 -20.01
CA ASP A 214 0.22 8.23 -20.83
C ASP A 214 -0.14 9.40 -19.91
N LEU A 215 0.77 10.37 -19.79
CA LEU A 215 0.65 11.54 -18.93
C LEU A 215 -0.52 12.45 -19.32
N ASN A 216 -1.00 12.30 -20.56
CA ASN A 216 -2.19 12.98 -21.07
C ASN A 216 -3.42 12.07 -21.12
N GLY A 217 -3.28 10.81 -20.67
CA GLY A 217 -4.34 9.83 -20.66
C GLY A 217 -5.37 10.09 -19.54
N PRO A 218 -6.57 9.50 -19.65
CA PRO A 218 -7.65 9.68 -18.68
C PRO A 218 -7.23 9.29 -17.25
N GLY A 219 -6.44 8.23 -17.10
CA GLY A 219 -5.96 7.77 -15.80
C GLY A 219 -5.12 8.81 -15.05
N MET A 220 -4.33 9.62 -15.75
CA MET A 220 -3.55 10.69 -15.11
C MET A 220 -4.41 11.90 -14.75
N SER A 221 -5.45 12.20 -15.53
CA SER A 221 -6.45 13.19 -15.14
C SER A 221 -7.16 12.78 -13.85
N ALA A 222 -7.62 11.52 -13.77
CA ALA A 222 -8.23 10.97 -12.57
C ALA A 222 -7.26 10.93 -11.38
N PHE A 223 -5.98 10.63 -11.62
CA PHE A 223 -4.98 10.66 -10.55
C PHE A 223 -4.75 12.07 -10.01
N ASN A 224 -4.63 13.06 -10.90
CA ASN A 224 -4.51 14.46 -10.48
C ASN A 224 -5.76 14.94 -9.71
N SER A 225 -6.95 14.53 -10.14
CA SER A 225 -8.21 14.79 -9.43
C SER A 225 -8.19 14.17 -8.03
N LEU A 226 -7.83 12.90 -7.92
CA LEU A 226 -7.69 12.19 -6.64
C LEU A 226 -6.72 12.90 -5.70
N LEU A 227 -5.56 13.35 -6.20
CA LEU A 227 -4.55 14.06 -5.42
C LEU A 227 -5.05 15.37 -4.79
N THR A 228 -6.11 15.98 -5.33
CA THR A 228 -6.72 17.18 -4.70
C THR A 228 -7.39 16.90 -3.36
N THR A 229 -7.72 15.62 -3.08
CA THR A 229 -8.44 15.20 -1.86
C THR A 229 -7.61 14.32 -0.92
N VAL A 230 -6.57 13.65 -1.45
CA VAL A 230 -5.72 12.73 -0.68
C VAL A 230 -4.85 13.48 0.32
N GLN A 231 -4.92 13.07 1.59
CA GLN A 231 -4.09 13.61 2.68
C GLN A 231 -2.81 12.81 2.90
N SER A 232 -2.79 11.52 2.54
CA SER A 232 -1.64 10.63 2.70
C SER A 232 -1.40 9.84 1.42
N LEU A 233 -0.21 10.00 0.82
CA LEU A 233 0.15 9.36 -0.45
C LEU A 233 1.33 8.43 -0.26
N HIS A 234 1.18 7.16 -0.63
CA HIS A 234 2.24 6.14 -0.55
C HIS A 234 2.64 5.65 -1.94
N LEU A 235 3.87 5.90 -2.38
CA LEU A 235 4.33 5.53 -3.71
C LEU A 235 5.63 4.72 -3.66
N SER A 236 5.74 3.73 -4.54
CA SER A 236 7.00 3.06 -4.86
C SER A 236 7.45 3.48 -6.26
N PHE A 237 8.69 3.94 -6.39
CA PHE A 237 9.30 4.33 -7.65
C PHE A 237 10.48 3.42 -7.98
N ASP A 238 10.51 2.95 -9.22
CA ASP A 238 11.68 2.41 -9.89
C ASP A 238 12.15 3.51 -10.84
N ASP A 239 13.46 3.62 -10.98
CA ASP A 239 14.14 4.87 -11.31
C ASP A 239 14.07 5.19 -12.81
N PHE A 240 12.99 5.84 -13.24
CA PHE A 240 12.65 5.93 -14.67
C PHE A 240 12.36 7.33 -15.23
N ILE A 241 12.74 8.43 -14.54
CA ILE A 241 12.75 9.75 -15.21
C ILE A 241 13.91 9.75 -16.21
N HIS A 242 13.59 9.39 -17.46
CA HIS A 242 14.54 9.33 -18.55
C HIS A 242 14.52 10.62 -19.36
N THR A 243 13.38 11.30 -19.42
CA THR A 243 13.18 12.49 -20.25
C THR A 243 12.81 13.73 -19.41
N PRO A 244 13.14 14.95 -19.88
CA PRO A 244 12.65 16.19 -19.28
C PRO A 244 11.11 16.28 -19.21
N GLU A 245 10.40 15.66 -20.15
CA GLU A 245 8.95 15.61 -20.20
C GLU A 245 8.35 14.76 -19.07
N ASP A 246 8.98 13.63 -18.75
CA ASP A 246 8.61 12.78 -17.60
C ASP A 246 8.73 13.57 -16.30
N LYS A 247 9.82 14.35 -16.17
CA LYS A 247 10.05 15.22 -15.03
C LYS A 247 8.95 16.27 -14.90
N SER A 248 8.74 17.07 -15.94
CA SER A 248 7.74 18.16 -15.93
C SER A 248 6.33 17.65 -15.59
N SER A 249 5.96 16.49 -16.12
CA SER A 249 4.65 15.90 -15.85
C SER A 249 4.52 15.38 -14.43
N PHE A 250 5.58 14.78 -13.88
CA PHE A 250 5.60 14.35 -12.48
C PHE A 250 5.53 15.54 -11.51
N GLU A 251 6.28 16.62 -11.78
CA GLU A 251 6.23 17.88 -11.03
C GLU A 251 4.80 18.45 -11.05
N LYS A 252 4.17 18.52 -12.24
CA LYS A 252 2.79 18.98 -12.41
C LYS A 252 1.78 18.14 -11.60
N THR A 253 1.94 16.82 -11.62
CA THR A 253 1.08 15.90 -10.85
C THR A 253 1.23 16.12 -9.36
N LEU A 254 2.45 16.20 -8.83
CA LEU A 254 2.66 16.43 -7.39
C LEU A 254 2.19 17.82 -6.94
N SER A 255 2.37 18.83 -7.79
CA SER A 255 1.83 20.19 -7.56
C SER A 255 0.30 20.23 -7.47
N SER A 256 -0.41 19.20 -7.92
CA SER A 256 -1.88 19.07 -7.82
C SER A 256 -2.38 18.58 -6.46
N ALA A 257 -1.49 18.40 -5.47
CA ALA A 257 -1.82 17.85 -4.16
C ALA A 257 -1.78 18.89 -3.01
N PRO A 258 -2.66 19.90 -2.99
CA PRO A 258 -2.60 21.02 -2.04
C PRO A 258 -2.86 20.61 -0.58
N VAL A 259 -3.57 19.50 -0.36
CA VAL A 259 -3.97 19.01 0.99
C VAL A 259 -3.10 17.86 1.49
N LEU A 260 -2.04 17.50 0.76
CA LEU A 260 -1.16 16.39 1.10
C LEU A 260 -0.38 16.68 2.39
N LYS A 261 -0.57 15.85 3.41
CA LYS A 261 0.06 15.96 4.74
C LYS A 261 1.11 14.89 5.00
N ASP A 262 0.92 13.66 4.50
CA ASP A 262 1.87 12.55 4.64
C ASP A 262 2.28 12.04 3.26
N LEU A 263 3.58 12.04 2.97
CA LEU A 263 4.13 11.53 1.73
C LEU A 263 5.13 10.43 2.05
N ARG A 264 4.82 9.22 1.58
CA ARG A 264 5.70 8.06 1.75
C ARG A 264 6.17 7.60 0.40
N VAL A 265 7.49 7.52 0.26
CA VAL A 265 8.15 7.16 -0.98
C VAL A 265 9.11 6.04 -0.71
N ALA A 266 8.97 4.94 -1.44
CA ALA A 266 9.96 3.88 -1.49
C ALA A 266 10.70 3.98 -2.83
N GLY A 267 12.02 3.89 -2.79
CA GLY A 267 12.80 3.52 -3.95
C GLY A 267 12.79 1.99 -4.14
N ASP A 268 13.56 1.52 -5.11
CA ASP A 268 13.65 0.10 -5.42
C ASP A 268 14.43 -0.66 -4.32
N ALA A 269 13.70 -1.52 -3.60
CA ALA A 269 14.24 -2.34 -2.51
C ALA A 269 15.28 -3.37 -2.97
N ARG A 270 15.39 -3.68 -4.27
CA ARG A 270 16.41 -4.61 -4.79
C ARG A 270 17.82 -4.12 -4.51
N TRP A 271 18.02 -2.81 -4.36
CA TRP A 271 19.32 -2.20 -4.05
C TRP A 271 19.65 -2.23 -2.55
N ALA A 272 18.64 -2.30 -1.68
CA ALA A 272 18.80 -2.30 -0.23
C ALA A 272 19.64 -3.46 0.33
N GLY A 273 19.58 -4.62 -0.33
CA GLY A 273 20.11 -5.88 0.20
C GLY A 273 21.58 -6.15 -0.11
N ARG A 274 22.22 -5.35 -0.98
CA ARG A 274 23.61 -5.60 -1.42
C ARG A 274 24.49 -4.34 -1.31
N PRO A 275 24.95 -4.03 -0.09
CA PRO A 275 25.96 -2.99 0.18
C PRO A 275 27.16 -2.97 -0.79
N SER A 276 27.60 -4.14 -1.26
CA SER A 276 28.73 -4.30 -2.19
C SER A 276 28.43 -3.82 -3.61
N ASP A 277 27.16 -3.81 -4.01
CA ASP A 277 26.76 -3.55 -5.40
C ASP A 277 26.44 -2.07 -5.65
N PHE A 278 26.42 -1.23 -4.60
CA PHE A 278 26.34 0.23 -4.70
C PHE A 278 27.55 0.87 -5.41
N SER A 279 28.63 0.11 -5.60
CA SER A 279 29.85 0.55 -6.29
C SER A 279 29.68 0.72 -7.81
N ILE A 280 28.58 0.23 -8.40
CA ILE A 280 28.51 0.08 -9.87
C ILE A 280 27.83 1.24 -10.60
N ALA A 281 27.12 2.17 -9.95
CA ALA A 281 26.51 3.28 -10.71
C ALA A 281 26.03 4.48 -9.89
N PRO A 282 26.83 5.57 -9.82
CA PRO A 282 26.39 6.90 -9.41
C PRO A 282 25.23 7.49 -10.25
N TRP A 283 24.83 6.85 -11.36
CA TRP A 283 23.69 7.25 -12.20
C TRP A 283 22.35 6.64 -11.79
N LEU A 284 22.33 5.63 -10.90
CA LEU A 284 21.12 5.07 -10.26
C LEU A 284 20.66 5.92 -9.05
N ARG A 285 20.95 7.23 -9.09
CA ARG A 285 20.36 8.20 -8.15
C ARG A 285 18.88 8.20 -8.46
N SER A 286 18.03 7.93 -7.45
CA SER A 286 16.58 8.00 -7.58
C SER A 286 16.14 9.37 -8.10
N ARG A 287 16.15 9.58 -9.43
CA ARG A 287 15.95 10.87 -10.10
C ARG A 287 14.56 11.35 -9.75
N THR A 288 13.59 10.43 -9.75
CA THR A 288 12.21 10.67 -9.34
C THR A 288 12.12 11.22 -7.92
N ILE A 289 12.83 10.63 -6.96
CA ILE A 289 12.79 11.09 -5.58
C ILE A 289 13.51 12.44 -5.44
N ASN A 290 14.60 12.66 -6.16
CA ASN A 290 15.26 13.97 -6.15
C ASN A 290 14.40 15.07 -6.79
N VAL A 291 13.66 14.77 -7.86
CA VAL A 291 12.66 15.70 -8.43
C VAL A 291 11.59 16.04 -7.39
N LEU A 292 11.08 15.04 -6.68
CA LEU A 292 10.14 15.25 -5.57
C LEU A 292 10.72 16.16 -4.47
N LEU A 293 12.02 16.08 -4.20
CA LEU A 293 12.69 16.97 -3.25
C LEU A 293 12.88 18.41 -3.76
N HIS A 294 12.57 18.70 -5.03
CA HIS A 294 12.53 20.07 -5.55
C HIS A 294 11.11 20.65 -5.57
N GLU A 295 10.08 19.83 -5.37
CA GLU A 295 8.69 20.27 -5.34
C GLU A 295 8.35 21.10 -4.11
N LYS A 296 7.30 21.93 -4.23
CA LYS A 296 6.76 22.73 -3.12
C LYS A 296 5.44 22.13 -2.64
N PHE A 297 5.42 21.65 -1.41
CA PHE A 297 4.20 21.22 -0.76
C PHE A 297 3.76 22.25 0.28
N THR A 298 2.53 22.74 0.16
CA THR A 298 1.98 23.75 1.07
C THR A 298 1.58 23.18 2.42
N SER A 299 1.18 21.90 2.45
CA SER A 299 0.55 21.27 3.63
C SER A 299 1.33 20.07 4.19
N LEU A 300 2.51 19.77 3.65
CA LEU A 300 3.22 18.54 3.99
C LEU A 300 3.79 18.58 5.42
N GLU A 301 3.30 17.68 6.26
CA GLU A 301 3.71 17.54 7.66
C GLU A 301 4.69 16.37 7.86
N CYS A 302 4.55 15.30 7.08
CA CYS A 302 5.32 14.07 7.20
C CYS A 302 5.91 13.66 5.85
N LEU A 303 7.22 13.41 5.82
CA LEU A 303 7.91 12.78 4.69
C LEU A 303 8.59 11.49 5.16
N SER A 304 8.28 10.37 4.51
CA SER A 304 8.95 9.09 4.76
C SER A 304 9.61 8.63 3.47
N ILE A 305 10.94 8.47 3.47
CA ILE A 305 11.68 7.91 2.33
C ILE A 305 12.30 6.58 2.76
N LYS A 306 12.12 5.54 1.96
CA LYS A 306 12.65 4.20 2.20
C LYS A 306 13.42 3.69 0.99
N ASP A 307 14.50 2.94 1.21
CA ASP A 307 15.23 2.20 0.16
C ASP A 307 15.64 3.08 -1.04
N ALA A 308 16.28 4.23 -0.78
CA ALA A 308 16.57 5.24 -1.81
C ALA A 308 18.01 5.78 -1.74
N CYS A 309 18.52 6.28 -2.87
CA CYS A 309 19.77 7.03 -2.93
C CYS A 309 19.46 8.50 -3.27
N LEU A 310 19.78 9.42 -2.36
CA LEU A 310 19.41 10.83 -2.44
C LEU A 310 20.63 11.75 -2.57
N ASP A 311 20.45 12.89 -3.22
CA ASP A 311 21.37 14.02 -3.06
C ASP A 311 21.11 14.69 -1.71
N GLY A 312 22.13 14.66 -0.84
CA GLY A 312 22.06 15.28 0.47
C GLY A 312 21.79 16.79 0.40
N LYS A 313 22.25 17.48 -0.66
CA LYS A 313 21.98 18.91 -0.86
C LYS A 313 20.50 19.16 -1.16
N SER A 314 19.90 18.39 -2.05
CA SER A 314 18.46 18.48 -2.36
C SER A 314 17.60 18.18 -1.13
N LEU A 315 17.94 17.15 -0.35
CA LEU A 315 17.21 16.85 0.87
C LEU A 315 17.30 17.98 1.92
N ILE A 316 18.49 18.58 2.09
CA ILE A 316 18.67 19.72 3.00
C ILE A 316 17.90 20.96 2.49
N ALA A 317 17.94 21.22 1.18
CA ALA A 317 17.20 22.32 0.57
C ALA A 317 15.69 22.13 0.76
N PHE A 318 15.18 20.93 0.49
CA PHE A 318 13.79 20.54 0.74
C PHE A 318 13.39 20.77 2.19
N ALA A 319 14.19 20.27 3.13
CA ALA A 319 13.94 20.43 4.56
C ALA A 319 13.90 21.91 4.98
N LYS A 320 14.83 22.74 4.47
CA LYS A 320 14.85 24.18 4.76
C LYS A 320 13.62 24.89 4.20
N GLN A 321 13.24 24.55 2.96
CA GLN A 321 12.08 25.13 2.30
C GLN A 321 10.78 24.83 3.05
N HIS A 322 10.61 23.60 3.55
CA HIS A 322 9.37 23.15 4.19
C HIS A 322 9.33 23.30 5.71
N LYS A 323 10.48 23.53 6.38
CA LYS A 323 10.54 23.86 7.82
C LYS A 323 9.78 25.12 8.17
N LEU A 324 9.70 26.07 7.23
CA LEU A 324 8.93 27.29 7.38
C LEU A 324 7.42 27.09 7.14
N LEU A 325 7.01 25.98 6.52
CA LEU A 325 5.66 25.80 6.00
C LEU A 325 4.81 24.83 6.81
N ALA A 326 5.32 23.63 7.17
CA ALA A 326 4.56 22.67 7.97
C ALA A 326 5.33 21.40 8.40
N LEU A 327 6.54 21.14 7.88
CA LEU A 327 7.16 19.82 7.99
C LEU A 327 7.58 19.50 9.44
N ARG A 328 6.91 18.52 10.05
CA ARG A 328 7.09 18.08 11.45
C ARG A 328 7.95 16.83 11.58
N ARG A 329 7.85 15.91 10.62
CA ARG A 329 8.50 14.60 10.70
C ARG A 329 9.15 14.22 9.38
N VAL A 330 10.41 13.80 9.46
CA VAL A 330 11.09 13.15 8.34
C VAL A 330 11.65 11.81 8.80
N ASN A 331 11.27 10.75 8.11
CA ASN A 331 11.68 9.38 8.37
C ASN A 331 12.47 8.86 7.17
N LEU A 332 13.75 8.57 7.38
CA LEU A 332 14.60 7.99 6.34
C LEU A 332 14.99 6.58 6.79
N ARG A 333 14.60 5.57 6.02
CA ARG A 333 14.89 4.17 6.31
C ARG A 333 15.69 3.57 5.18
N ASN A 334 16.90 3.11 5.47
CA ASN A 334 17.78 2.53 4.46
C ASN A 334 17.98 3.48 3.26
N VAL A 335 18.43 4.69 3.56
CA VAL A 335 18.67 5.75 2.57
C VAL A 335 20.16 6.03 2.51
N ALA A 336 20.73 5.98 1.30
CA ALA A 336 22.09 6.42 1.03
C ALA A 336 22.09 7.92 0.67
N LEU A 337 23.00 8.70 1.26
CA LEU A 337 23.17 10.12 0.95
C LEU A 337 24.47 10.32 0.18
N THR A 338 24.36 10.95 -0.98
CA THR A 338 25.51 11.27 -1.84
C THR A 338 25.71 12.78 -1.89
N ASP A 339 26.95 13.24 -2.11
CA ASP A 339 27.15 14.58 -2.67
C ASP A 339 27.18 14.57 -4.20
N LEU A 340 27.17 15.78 -4.78
CA LEU A 340 27.30 15.98 -6.22
C LEU A 340 28.55 15.30 -6.81
N THR A 341 29.61 15.09 -6.01
CA THR A 341 30.86 14.42 -6.43
C THR A 341 30.81 12.89 -6.34
N GLY A 342 29.70 12.32 -5.86
CA GLY A 342 29.54 10.88 -5.66
C GLY A 342 30.30 10.35 -4.44
N ASN A 343 30.88 11.23 -3.61
CA ASN A 343 31.54 10.84 -2.38
C ASN A 343 30.49 10.67 -1.27
N ASN A 344 30.74 9.69 -0.41
CA ASN A 344 29.85 9.38 0.70
C ASN A 344 30.03 10.47 1.79
N VAL A 345 29.07 11.39 1.90
CA VAL A 345 29.16 12.55 2.81
C VAL A 345 28.56 12.21 4.16
N ASP A 346 29.25 11.33 4.86
CA ASP A 346 28.66 10.64 6.01
C ASP A 346 28.54 11.51 7.28
N ALA A 347 29.52 12.36 7.56
CA ALA A 347 29.59 13.07 8.83
C ALA A 347 28.92 14.46 8.79
N CYS A 348 29.25 15.28 7.79
CA CYS A 348 28.81 16.68 7.73
C CYS A 348 27.32 16.81 7.32
N ALA A 349 26.85 16.03 6.35
CA ALA A 349 25.44 16.06 5.96
C ALA A 349 24.55 15.53 7.09
N ARG A 350 25.01 14.50 7.81
CA ARG A 350 24.32 13.98 8.99
C ARG A 350 24.25 15.00 10.12
N ALA A 351 25.36 15.66 10.45
CA ALA A 351 25.37 16.72 11.45
C ALA A 351 24.45 17.89 11.08
N ALA A 352 24.41 18.25 9.79
CA ALA A 352 23.46 19.24 9.30
C ALA A 352 22.01 18.75 9.45
N LEU A 353 21.66 17.57 8.95
CA LEU A 353 20.30 17.02 9.05
C LEU A 353 19.83 16.93 10.51
N MET A 354 20.69 16.44 11.41
CA MET A 354 20.39 16.36 12.85
C MET A 354 20.23 17.72 13.51
N LYS A 355 20.95 18.76 13.04
CA LYS A 355 20.79 20.14 13.53
C LYS A 355 19.47 20.76 13.06
N TRP A 356 18.99 20.37 11.88
CA TRP A 356 17.85 21.03 11.24
C TRP A 356 16.50 20.35 11.52
N MET A 357 16.48 19.07 11.91
CA MET A 357 15.27 18.24 11.99
C MET A 357 15.12 17.54 13.35
N PRO A 358 13.93 17.56 13.98
CA PRO A 358 13.61 16.64 15.08
C PRO A 358 13.43 15.23 14.49
N VAL A 359 14.53 14.52 14.27
CA VAL A 359 14.46 13.18 13.68
C VAL A 359 14.21 12.13 14.76
N SER A 360 13.07 11.46 14.69
CA SER A 360 12.84 10.18 15.36
C SER A 360 13.05 9.02 14.37
N GLY A 361 14.27 8.48 14.29
CA GLY A 361 14.57 7.35 13.41
C GLY A 361 15.93 6.69 13.67
N LYS A 362 15.99 5.36 13.57
CA LYS A 362 17.24 4.60 13.52
C LYS A 362 17.79 4.68 12.08
N TYR A 363 18.95 5.28 11.94
CA TYR A 363 19.68 5.30 10.67
C TYR A 363 20.70 4.17 10.66
N THR A 364 20.65 3.31 9.64
CA THR A 364 21.73 2.37 9.36
C THR A 364 22.63 2.98 8.30
N LEU A 365 23.85 3.32 8.69
CA LEU A 365 24.89 3.77 7.76
C LEU A 365 25.63 2.55 7.23
N VAL A 366 25.57 2.36 5.92
CA VAL A 366 26.38 1.36 5.23
C VAL A 366 27.77 1.97 5.02
N ARG A 367 28.70 1.62 5.92
CA ARG A 367 30.10 2.06 5.84
C ARG A 367 30.79 1.22 4.77
N GLU A 368 31.18 1.84 3.66
CA GLU A 368 31.97 1.19 2.62
C GLU A 368 33.38 0.91 3.19
N LYS A 369 33.68 -0.35 3.55
CA LYS A 369 35.06 -0.78 3.80
C LYS A 369 35.76 -0.85 2.45
N ARG A 370 36.54 0.17 2.12
CA ARG A 370 37.53 0.08 1.04
C ARG A 370 38.54 -0.99 1.44
N HIS A 371 38.45 -2.17 0.83
CA HIS A 371 39.58 -3.10 0.81
C HIS A 371 40.64 -2.46 -0.09
N THR A 372 41.76 -2.10 0.53
CA THR A 372 42.97 -1.61 -0.14
C THR A 372 43.80 -2.78 -0.61
#